data_AF-A0A7S3CN79-F1
#
_entry.id   AF-A0A7S3CN79-F1
#
_cell.length_a   1.000
_cell.length_b   1.000
_cell.length_c   1.000
_cell.angle_alpha   90.00
_cell.angle_beta   90.00
_cell.angle_gamma   90.00
#
_symmetry.space_group_name_H-M   'P 1'
#
loop_
_entity.id
_entity.type
_entity.pdbx_description
1 polymer ?
#
loop_
_entity_poly.entity_id
_entity_poly.type
_entity_poly.pdbx_seq_one_letter_code
_entity_poly.pdbx_strand_id
1 'polypeptide(L)'
;MVFRYPALLGKTEEDIDRYFKSLTKQRMSNQQAFDILFELPQLVSFDLEAKLEEFFFLFDLYTGMQRQDVMKIVSAFPYVLTVQPLKIQQFCGLFKKHKLTHKQILNYTINSGGLLGSTNTNFKGVFDTLRQYGVTAKEAVGIFDMLPQFTIQNRSGALLKKIRLIQSESGRDDYYMKQLIKRHPDIIMKSVASLEAKINYIQRELNRPLKQEQAFPLILIYNYNEVMRPRCDILKEKLGGKNFKLGVALAHSDEKFCAYYNVDLEELRQMKRLRQRKDNSELDKMWVYHK
;
A
#
# COMPACT_ATOMS: atom_id res chain seq x y z
N MET A 1 6.31 3.67 -28.79
CA MET A 1 5.18 4.61 -28.56
C MET A 1 4.00 4.36 -29.49
N VAL A 2 4.20 4.31 -30.82
CA VAL A 2 3.12 4.09 -31.81
C VAL A 2 2.25 2.86 -31.53
N PHE A 3 2.84 1.72 -31.14
CA PHE A 3 2.06 0.53 -30.78
C PHE A 3 1.09 0.77 -29.60
N ARG A 4 1.47 1.61 -28.63
CA ARG A 4 0.63 1.97 -27.47
C ARG A 4 -0.39 3.05 -27.79
N TYR A 5 -0.12 3.91 -28.78
CA TYR A 5 -1.02 4.96 -29.23
C TYR A 5 -0.88 5.19 -30.74
N PRO A 6 -1.61 4.42 -31.58
CA PRO A 6 -1.48 4.47 -33.03
C PRO A 6 -1.80 5.85 -33.64
N ALA A 7 -2.72 6.59 -32.99
CA ALA A 7 -3.07 7.95 -33.39
C ALA A 7 -1.91 8.96 -33.31
N LEU A 8 -0.77 8.58 -32.69
CA LEU A 8 0.45 9.38 -32.72
C LEU A 8 0.96 9.63 -34.15
N LEU A 9 0.74 8.68 -35.09
CA LEU A 9 1.15 8.84 -36.49
C LEU A 9 0.39 9.96 -37.22
N GLY A 10 -0.79 10.33 -36.72
CA GLY A 10 -1.58 11.44 -37.25
C GLY A 10 -1.26 12.79 -36.61
N LYS A 11 -0.24 12.87 -35.74
CA LYS A 11 0.16 14.11 -35.08
C LYS A 11 1.22 14.86 -35.86
N THR A 12 1.10 16.18 -35.86
CA THR A 12 2.06 17.06 -36.52
C THR A 12 3.27 17.31 -35.62
N GLU A 13 4.35 17.80 -36.21
CA GLU A 13 5.51 18.28 -35.45
C GLU A 13 5.11 19.38 -34.46
N GLU A 14 4.18 20.26 -34.85
CA GLU A 14 3.64 21.32 -33.99
C GLU A 14 2.93 20.78 -32.74
N ASP A 15 2.20 19.66 -32.86
CA ASP A 15 1.54 19.03 -31.71
C ASP A 15 2.58 18.50 -30.70
N ILE A 16 3.65 17.90 -31.20
CA ILE A 16 4.76 17.39 -30.40
C ILE A 16 5.52 18.54 -29.74
N ASP A 17 5.81 19.60 -30.49
CA ASP A 17 6.46 20.81 -29.97
C ASP A 17 5.63 21.48 -28.88
N ARG A 18 4.31 21.57 -29.05
CA ARG A 18 3.41 22.12 -28.04
C ARG A 18 3.45 21.32 -26.74
N TYR A 19 3.51 19.99 -26.84
CA TYR A 19 3.68 19.11 -25.69
C TYR A 19 4.97 19.44 -24.92
N PHE A 20 6.12 19.51 -25.60
CA PHE A 20 7.40 19.81 -24.96
C PHE A 20 7.45 21.24 -24.40
N LYS A 21 6.93 22.23 -25.13
CA LYS A 21 6.83 23.63 -24.67
C LYS A 21 6.01 23.75 -23.38
N SER A 22 4.91 23.00 -23.28
CA SER A 22 4.03 23.02 -22.09
C SER A 22 4.76 22.56 -20.82
N LEU A 23 5.58 21.51 -20.91
CA LEU A 23 6.31 20.97 -19.76
C LEU A 23 7.61 21.73 -19.44
N THR A 24 8.32 22.21 -20.47
CA THR A 24 9.54 23.03 -20.29
C THR A 24 9.24 24.39 -19.67
N LYS A 25 8.08 24.99 -19.97
CA LYS A 25 7.57 26.20 -19.27
C LYS A 25 7.46 26.00 -17.76
N GLN A 26 7.21 24.76 -17.32
CA GLN A 26 7.15 24.37 -15.91
C GLN A 26 8.50 23.90 -15.34
N ARG A 27 9.61 24.20 -16.04
CA ARG A 27 11.00 23.85 -15.67
C ARG A 27 11.32 22.35 -15.70
N MET A 28 10.55 21.54 -16.43
CA MET A 28 10.95 20.16 -16.73
C MET A 28 11.97 20.15 -17.86
N SER A 29 12.97 19.26 -17.78
CA SER A 29 13.91 19.04 -18.89
C SER A 29 13.24 18.32 -20.07
N ASN A 30 13.78 18.49 -21.28
CA ASN A 30 13.32 17.75 -22.45
C ASN A 30 13.38 16.23 -22.25
N GLN A 31 14.41 15.74 -21.53
CA GLN A 31 14.51 14.32 -21.22
C GLN A 31 13.35 13.84 -20.35
N GLN A 32 13.03 14.55 -19.26
CA GLN A 32 11.90 14.19 -18.39
C GLN A 32 10.56 14.26 -19.13
N ALA A 33 10.37 15.27 -19.97
CA ALA A 33 9.19 15.37 -20.81
C ALA A 33 9.11 14.19 -21.80
N PHE A 34 10.24 13.78 -22.40
CA PHE A 34 10.29 12.63 -23.29
C PHE A 34 9.97 11.32 -22.54
N ASP A 35 10.49 11.13 -21.33
CA ASP A 35 10.22 9.93 -20.53
C ASP A 35 8.72 9.81 -20.22
N ILE A 36 8.07 10.92 -19.84
CA ILE A 36 6.62 10.98 -19.64
C ILE A 36 5.87 10.65 -20.94
N LEU A 37 6.29 11.23 -22.06
CA LEU A 37 5.67 10.99 -23.36
C LEU A 37 5.81 9.52 -23.79
N PHE A 38 6.96 8.91 -23.51
CA PHE A 38 7.21 7.51 -23.81
C PHE A 38 6.29 6.57 -23.03
N GLU A 39 6.00 6.90 -21.77
CA GLU A 39 5.02 6.19 -20.95
C GLU A 39 3.57 6.46 -21.38
N LEU A 40 3.27 7.72 -21.71
CA LEU A 40 1.92 8.25 -21.97
C LEU A 40 1.83 8.98 -23.32
N PRO A 41 1.96 8.25 -24.44
CA PRO A 41 1.99 8.85 -25.78
C PRO A 41 0.71 9.59 -26.17
N GLN A 42 -0.42 9.29 -25.52
CA GLN A 42 -1.68 9.98 -25.72
C GLN A 42 -1.67 11.45 -25.26
N LEU A 43 -0.70 11.87 -24.44
CA LEU A 43 -0.64 13.25 -23.94
C LEU A 43 -0.37 14.28 -25.04
N VAL A 44 0.18 13.87 -26.19
CA VAL A 44 0.35 14.76 -27.38
C VAL A 44 -1.00 15.25 -27.88
N SER A 45 -2.08 14.50 -27.64
CA SER A 45 -3.43 14.90 -28.03
C SER A 45 -4.12 15.81 -27.03
N PHE A 46 -3.53 16.06 -25.87
CA PHE A 46 -4.15 16.86 -24.82
C PHE A 46 -3.64 18.29 -24.88
N ASP A 47 -4.54 19.23 -24.56
CA ASP A 47 -4.13 20.58 -24.17
C ASP A 47 -3.55 20.53 -22.75
N LEU A 48 -2.26 20.21 -22.67
CA LEU A 48 -1.55 20.09 -21.40
C LEU A 48 -1.43 21.41 -20.66
N GLU A 49 -1.31 22.53 -21.38
CA GLU A 49 -1.20 23.85 -20.77
C GLU A 49 -2.49 24.17 -20.03
N ALA A 50 -3.64 24.11 -20.70
CA ALA A 50 -4.94 24.34 -20.05
C ALA A 50 -5.17 23.39 -18.88
N LYS A 51 -4.81 22.11 -19.05
CA LYS A 51 -4.97 21.09 -18.00
C LYS A 51 -4.10 21.35 -16.77
N LEU A 52 -2.84 21.75 -16.97
CA LEU A 52 -1.95 22.10 -15.87
C LEU A 52 -2.42 23.35 -15.14
N GLU A 53 -2.87 24.38 -15.87
CA GLU A 53 -3.44 25.59 -15.25
C GLU A 53 -4.68 25.28 -14.41
N GLU A 54 -5.56 24.40 -14.89
CA GLU A 54 -6.71 23.94 -14.11
C GLU A 54 -6.28 23.17 -12.85
N PHE A 55 -5.28 22.29 -12.95
CA PHE A 55 -4.75 21.59 -11.78
C PHE A 55 -4.15 22.57 -10.77
N PHE A 56 -3.34 23.54 -11.23
CA PHE A 56 -2.77 24.56 -10.36
C PHE A 56 -3.86 25.36 -9.65
N PHE A 57 -4.88 25.80 -10.39
CA PHE A 57 -6.02 26.51 -9.81
C PHE A 57 -6.75 25.68 -8.74
N LEU A 58 -7.02 24.41 -9.00
CA LEU A 58 -7.71 23.53 -8.05
C LEU A 58 -6.87 23.28 -6.78
N PHE A 59 -5.58 23.01 -6.93
CA PHE A 59 -4.70 22.79 -5.77
C PHE A 59 -4.53 24.08 -4.95
N ASP A 60 -4.37 25.23 -5.59
CA ASP A 60 -4.29 26.53 -4.91
C ASP A 60 -5.59 26.86 -4.18
N LEU A 61 -6.74 26.82 -4.87
CA LEU A 61 -8.04 27.17 -4.30
C LEU A 61 -8.42 26.35 -3.06
N TYR A 62 -8.15 25.04 -3.09
CA TYR A 62 -8.58 24.13 -2.02
C TYR A 62 -7.54 23.93 -0.93
N THR A 63 -6.26 23.99 -1.28
CA THR A 63 -5.17 23.60 -0.38
C THR A 63 -4.12 24.69 -0.22
N GLY A 64 -4.06 25.70 -1.09
CA GLY A 64 -3.04 26.75 -1.11
C GLY A 64 -1.67 26.27 -1.63
N MET A 65 -1.65 25.14 -2.34
CA MET A 65 -0.42 24.56 -2.87
C MET A 65 0.06 25.32 -4.09
N GLN A 66 1.37 25.62 -4.10
CA GLN A 66 2.01 26.35 -5.19
C GLN A 66 2.24 25.45 -6.41
N ARG A 67 2.37 26.07 -7.60
CA ARG A 67 2.61 25.36 -8.86
C ARG A 67 3.78 24.37 -8.77
N GLN A 68 4.86 24.75 -8.11
CA GLN A 68 6.05 23.90 -7.94
C GLN A 68 5.74 22.61 -7.18
N ASP A 69 4.86 22.65 -6.18
CA ASP A 69 4.49 21.45 -5.42
C ASP A 69 3.58 20.54 -6.23
N VAL A 70 2.65 21.09 -7.00
CA VAL A 70 1.84 20.31 -7.94
C VAL A 70 2.73 19.65 -9.00
N MET A 71 3.75 20.34 -9.49
CA MET A 71 4.71 19.77 -10.45
C MET A 71 5.56 18.63 -9.85
N LYS A 72 5.83 18.64 -8.54
CA LYS A 72 6.46 17.47 -7.87
C LYS A 72 5.54 16.24 -7.95
N ILE A 73 4.23 16.43 -7.77
CA ILE A 73 3.25 15.34 -7.92
C ILE A 73 3.22 14.84 -9.36
N VAL A 74 3.16 15.75 -10.35
CA VAL A 74 3.17 15.38 -11.78
C VAL A 74 4.44 14.61 -12.14
N SER A 75 5.60 15.06 -11.65
CA SER A 75 6.88 14.42 -11.93
C SER A 75 6.97 13.01 -11.33
N ALA A 76 6.44 12.82 -10.12
CA ALA A 76 6.44 11.51 -9.46
C ALA A 76 5.34 10.56 -9.98
N PHE A 77 4.22 11.11 -10.46
CA PHE A 77 3.08 10.33 -10.96
C PHE A 77 2.48 10.98 -12.22
N PRO A 78 3.12 10.83 -13.40
CA PRO A 78 2.71 11.50 -14.63
C PRO A 78 1.30 11.12 -15.11
N TYR A 79 0.83 9.92 -14.75
CA TYR A 79 -0.54 9.46 -15.01
C TYR A 79 -1.61 10.42 -14.47
N VAL A 80 -1.31 11.28 -13.49
CA VAL A 80 -2.22 12.34 -13.03
C VAL A 80 -2.67 13.25 -14.19
N LEU A 81 -1.82 13.47 -15.20
CA LEU A 81 -2.14 14.26 -16.39
C LEU A 81 -3.22 13.61 -17.27
N THR A 82 -3.60 12.36 -17.02
CA THR A 82 -4.73 11.70 -17.68
C THR A 82 -6.01 11.75 -16.86
N VAL A 83 -5.93 12.16 -15.59
CA VAL A 83 -7.08 12.25 -14.68
C VAL A 83 -7.97 13.43 -15.04
N GLN A 84 -9.28 13.28 -14.89
CA GLN A 84 -10.25 14.34 -15.12
C GLN A 84 -10.19 15.41 -14.00
N PRO A 85 -10.31 16.70 -14.32
CA PRO A 85 -10.24 17.79 -13.34
C PRO A 85 -11.25 17.67 -12.19
N LEU A 86 -12.50 17.28 -12.51
CA LEU A 86 -13.54 17.04 -11.49
C LEU A 86 -13.08 16.04 -10.40
N LYS A 87 -12.32 15.01 -10.79
CA LYS A 87 -11.80 14.03 -9.85
C LYS A 87 -10.69 14.62 -8.98
N ILE A 88 -9.82 15.46 -9.54
CA ILE A 88 -8.80 16.21 -8.78
C ILE A 88 -9.46 17.17 -7.79
N GLN A 89 -10.49 17.91 -8.22
CA GLN A 89 -11.29 18.79 -7.37
C GLN A 89 -11.86 18.02 -6.17
N GLN A 90 -12.44 16.84 -6.40
CA GLN A 90 -12.97 15.98 -5.34
C GLN A 90 -11.89 15.53 -4.35
N PHE A 91 -10.69 15.15 -4.82
CA PHE A 91 -9.57 14.84 -3.95
C PHE A 91 -9.13 16.04 -3.12
N CYS A 92 -8.99 17.22 -3.74
CA CYS A 92 -8.64 18.45 -3.04
C CYS A 92 -9.67 18.82 -1.96
N GLY A 93 -10.96 18.63 -2.25
CA GLY A 93 -12.04 18.75 -1.27
C GLY A 93 -11.87 17.80 -0.08
N LEU A 94 -11.46 16.55 -0.31
CA LEU A 94 -11.16 15.59 0.76
C LEU A 94 -9.92 16.00 1.56
N PHE A 95 -8.86 16.48 0.90
CA PHE A 95 -7.66 16.97 1.58
C PHE A 95 -7.99 18.14 2.52
N LYS A 96 -8.78 19.10 2.03
CA LYS A 96 -9.28 20.22 2.84
C LYS A 96 -10.15 19.75 4.00
N LYS A 97 -11.10 18.84 3.74
CA LYS A 97 -12.00 18.27 4.77
C LYS A 97 -11.22 17.60 5.91
N HIS A 98 -10.16 16.88 5.58
CA HIS A 98 -9.31 16.19 6.54
C HIS A 98 -8.14 17.04 7.06
N LYS A 99 -8.10 18.34 6.71
CA LYS A 99 -7.09 19.31 7.14
C LYS A 99 -5.65 18.82 6.88
N LEU A 100 -5.43 18.19 5.73
CA LEU A 100 -4.10 17.71 5.36
C LEU A 100 -3.17 18.89 5.06
N THR A 101 -1.96 18.83 5.59
CA THR A 101 -0.91 19.82 5.28
C THR A 101 -0.35 19.60 3.87
N HIS A 102 0.29 20.62 3.28
CA HIS A 102 0.97 20.48 1.98
C HIS A 102 1.97 19.32 1.97
N LYS A 103 2.75 19.18 3.05
CA LYS A 103 3.71 18.09 3.22
C LYS A 103 3.03 16.73 3.18
N GLN A 104 1.88 16.58 3.84
CA GLN A 104 1.10 15.34 3.84
C GLN A 104 0.52 15.04 2.47
N ILE A 105 -0.05 16.05 1.79
CA ILE A 105 -0.59 15.87 0.44
C ILE A 105 0.51 15.41 -0.52
N LEU A 106 1.67 16.05 -0.49
CA LEU A 106 2.84 15.62 -1.28
C LEU A 106 3.25 14.19 -0.94
N ASN A 107 3.44 13.88 0.35
CA ASN A 107 3.84 12.54 0.79
C ASN A 107 2.86 11.47 0.31
N TYR A 108 1.55 11.70 0.48
CA TYR A 108 0.53 10.70 0.14
C TYR A 108 0.37 10.55 -1.37
N THR A 109 0.38 11.64 -2.13
CA THR A 109 0.21 11.57 -3.59
C THR A 109 1.42 10.94 -4.28
N ILE A 110 2.62 11.16 -3.76
CA ILE A 110 3.88 10.61 -4.29
C ILE A 110 4.10 9.16 -3.84
N ASN A 111 3.97 8.88 -2.54
CA ASN A 111 4.41 7.60 -1.96
C ASN A 111 3.30 6.55 -1.80
N SER A 112 2.03 6.86 -2.09
CA SER A 112 0.97 5.86 -1.96
C SER A 112 0.91 4.82 -3.07
N GLY A 113 1.61 5.06 -4.19
CA GLY A 113 1.44 4.28 -5.43
C GLY A 113 0.25 4.73 -6.29
N GLY A 114 -0.06 6.04 -6.32
CA GLY A 114 -1.05 6.60 -7.25
C GLY A 114 -2.41 6.95 -6.66
N LEU A 115 -2.44 7.65 -5.51
CA LEU A 115 -3.68 8.06 -4.83
C LEU A 115 -4.65 8.78 -5.77
N LEU A 116 -4.16 9.76 -6.55
CA LEU A 116 -4.99 10.55 -7.48
C LEU A 116 -5.50 9.73 -8.67
N GLY A 117 -4.83 8.61 -8.98
CA GLY A 117 -5.31 7.62 -9.95
C GLY A 117 -6.47 6.77 -9.41
N SER A 118 -6.53 6.54 -8.09
CA SER A 118 -7.61 5.79 -7.43
C SER A 118 -8.95 6.54 -7.43
N THR A 119 -10.07 5.89 -7.10
CA THR A 119 -11.34 6.61 -6.96
C THR A 119 -11.38 7.40 -5.64
N ASN A 120 -11.93 8.60 -5.67
CA ASN A 120 -12.17 9.42 -4.47
C ASN A 120 -13.03 8.68 -3.43
N THR A 121 -13.95 7.81 -3.87
CA THR A 121 -14.76 6.93 -3.03
C THR A 121 -13.91 5.93 -2.23
N ASN A 122 -12.82 5.40 -2.81
CA ASN A 122 -11.92 4.51 -2.09
C ASN A 122 -11.20 5.28 -0.97
N PHE A 123 -10.64 6.45 -1.27
CA PHE A 123 -9.93 7.27 -0.28
C PHE A 123 -10.85 7.74 0.86
N LYS A 124 -12.04 8.26 0.53
CA LYS A 124 -13.08 8.57 1.52
C LYS A 124 -13.47 7.32 2.33
N GLY A 125 -13.61 6.20 1.65
CA GLY A 125 -13.99 4.93 2.26
C GLY A 125 -12.96 4.41 3.27
N VAL A 126 -11.67 4.72 3.12
CA VAL A 126 -10.67 4.42 4.17
C VAL A 126 -11.07 5.10 5.49
N PHE A 127 -11.34 6.40 5.47
CA PHE A 127 -11.79 7.11 6.67
C PHE A 127 -13.12 6.58 7.22
N ASP A 128 -14.08 6.28 6.33
CA ASP A 128 -15.40 5.78 6.75
C ASP A 128 -15.28 4.39 7.41
N THR A 129 -14.47 3.48 6.86
CA THR A 129 -14.19 2.17 7.47
C THR A 129 -13.46 2.30 8.80
N LEU A 130 -12.43 3.14 8.88
CA LEU A 130 -11.68 3.37 10.12
C LEU A 130 -12.58 3.94 11.22
N ARG A 131 -13.50 4.84 10.86
CA ARG A 131 -14.48 5.40 11.81
C ARG A 131 -15.42 4.35 12.38
N GLN A 132 -15.81 3.32 11.62
CA GLN A 132 -16.65 2.22 12.14
C GLN A 132 -15.98 1.49 13.31
N TYR A 133 -14.65 1.46 13.35
CA TYR A 133 -13.85 0.89 14.44
C TYR A 133 -13.38 1.96 15.44
N GLY A 134 -14.01 3.13 15.46
CA GLY A 134 -13.70 4.20 16.41
C GLY A 134 -12.35 4.88 16.20
N VAL A 135 -11.69 4.69 15.05
CA VAL A 135 -10.47 5.44 14.68
C VAL A 135 -10.88 6.81 14.13
N THR A 136 -10.40 7.87 14.79
CA THR A 136 -10.69 9.25 14.40
C THR A 136 -9.95 9.65 13.11
N ALA A 137 -10.40 10.71 12.45
CA ALA A 137 -9.71 11.22 11.25
C ALA A 137 -8.24 11.61 11.54
N LYS A 138 -7.95 12.17 12.73
CA LYS A 138 -6.59 12.51 13.15
C LYS A 138 -5.72 11.26 13.31
N GLU A 139 -6.25 10.20 13.92
CA GLU A 139 -5.54 8.93 14.04
C GLU A 139 -5.33 8.27 12.68
N ALA A 140 -6.32 8.31 11.78
CA ALA A 140 -6.18 7.81 10.42
C ALA A 140 -5.06 8.55 9.64
N VAL A 141 -4.99 9.89 9.79
CA VAL A 141 -3.88 10.67 9.22
C VAL A 141 -2.53 10.23 9.78
N GLY A 142 -2.44 9.95 11.09
CA GLY A 142 -1.22 9.39 11.69
C GLY A 142 -0.82 8.03 11.10
N ILE A 143 -1.79 7.18 10.74
CA ILE A 143 -1.52 5.93 10.01
C ILE A 143 -0.95 6.21 8.62
N PHE A 144 -1.49 7.21 7.92
CA PHE A 144 -1.01 7.56 6.57
C PHE A 144 0.37 8.19 6.60
N ASP A 145 0.69 8.97 7.63
CA ASP A 145 2.03 9.52 7.87
C ASP A 145 3.07 8.39 8.02
N MET A 146 2.71 7.30 8.71
CA MET A 146 3.56 6.11 8.84
C MET A 146 3.62 5.26 7.57
N LEU A 147 2.47 5.08 6.89
CA LEU A 147 2.32 4.23 5.70
C LEU A 147 1.43 4.93 4.66
N PRO A 148 2.01 5.76 3.77
CA PRO A 148 1.25 6.48 2.73
C PRO A 148 0.41 5.57 1.82
N GLN A 149 0.90 4.36 1.56
CA GLN A 149 0.20 3.32 0.80
C GLN A 149 -1.10 2.82 1.46
N PHE A 150 -1.32 3.14 2.74
CA PHE A 150 -2.57 2.83 3.43
C PHE A 150 -3.76 3.61 2.84
N THR A 151 -3.49 4.78 2.25
CA THR A 151 -4.52 5.67 1.65
C THR A 151 -5.31 5.02 0.51
N ILE A 152 -4.76 3.98 -0.13
CA ILE A 152 -5.39 3.27 -1.26
C ILE A 152 -5.92 1.87 -0.88
N GLN A 153 -5.93 1.50 0.41
CA GLN A 153 -6.25 0.13 0.84
C GLN A 153 -7.71 -0.27 0.71
N ASN A 154 -8.62 0.71 0.58
CA ASN A 154 -10.05 0.42 0.49
C ASN A 154 -10.54 0.21 -0.95
N ARG A 155 -9.71 -0.37 -1.83
CA ARG A 155 -10.14 -0.75 -3.18
C ARG A 155 -11.30 -1.74 -3.09
N SER A 156 -12.46 -1.36 -3.61
CA SER A 156 -13.68 -2.19 -3.64
C SER A 156 -14.08 -2.73 -2.25
N GLY A 157 -13.90 -1.93 -1.19
CA GLY A 157 -14.27 -2.32 0.17
C GLY A 157 -13.34 -3.35 0.82
N ALA A 158 -12.16 -3.61 0.24
CA ALA A 158 -11.23 -4.62 0.74
C ALA A 158 -10.77 -4.36 2.17
N LEU A 159 -10.62 -3.10 2.59
CA LEU A 159 -10.18 -2.75 3.93
C LEU A 159 -11.12 -3.33 5.00
N LEU A 160 -12.43 -3.15 4.83
CA LEU A 160 -13.44 -3.69 5.75
C LEU A 160 -13.43 -5.22 5.77
N LYS A 161 -13.27 -5.86 4.60
CA LYS A 161 -13.17 -7.33 4.50
C LYS A 161 -11.99 -7.87 5.30
N LYS A 162 -10.81 -7.24 5.19
CA LYS A 162 -9.60 -7.64 5.94
C LYS A 162 -9.80 -7.51 7.45
N ILE A 163 -10.33 -6.37 7.91
CA ILE A 163 -10.55 -6.13 9.34
C ILE A 163 -11.56 -7.14 9.90
N ARG A 164 -12.69 -7.36 9.20
CA ARG A 164 -13.71 -8.32 9.61
C ARG A 164 -13.19 -9.76 9.65
N LEU A 165 -12.38 -10.16 8.67
CA LEU A 165 -11.75 -11.47 8.65
C LEU A 165 -10.87 -11.68 9.89
N ILE A 166 -10.01 -10.72 10.21
CA ILE A 166 -9.15 -10.80 11.40
C ILE A 166 -10.02 -10.84 12.67
N GLN A 167 -11.06 -10.02 12.73
CA GLN A 167 -11.95 -9.93 13.88
C GLN A 167 -12.73 -11.23 14.12
N SER A 168 -13.33 -11.82 13.08
CA SER A 168 -14.12 -13.05 13.18
C SER A 168 -13.27 -14.23 13.64
N GLU A 169 -12.06 -14.36 13.10
CA GLU A 169 -11.14 -15.44 13.43
C GLU A 169 -10.49 -15.28 14.81
N SER A 170 -10.25 -14.04 15.24
CA SER A 170 -9.64 -13.76 16.55
C SER A 170 -10.65 -13.75 17.70
N GLY A 171 -11.92 -13.48 17.42
CA GLY A 171 -12.95 -13.25 18.45
C GLY A 171 -12.73 -11.98 19.28
N ARG A 172 -11.95 -11.02 18.76
CA ARG A 172 -11.62 -9.77 19.46
C ARG A 172 -12.69 -8.71 19.25
N ASP A 173 -12.85 -7.84 20.23
CA ASP A 173 -13.81 -6.74 20.21
C ASP A 173 -13.33 -5.55 19.36
N ASP A 174 -14.23 -4.61 19.11
CA ASP A 174 -13.92 -3.41 18.33
C ASP A 174 -12.82 -2.55 18.97
N TYR A 175 -12.73 -2.55 20.31
CA TYR A 175 -11.68 -1.83 21.02
C TYR A 175 -10.29 -2.40 20.72
N TYR A 176 -10.13 -3.72 20.78
CA TYR A 176 -8.89 -4.37 20.37
C TYR A 176 -8.59 -4.11 18.90
N MET A 177 -9.59 -4.25 18.02
CA MET A 177 -9.40 -3.99 16.59
C MET A 177 -8.96 -2.56 16.31
N LYS A 178 -9.50 -1.56 17.02
CA LYS A 178 -9.03 -0.17 16.96
C LYS A 178 -7.54 -0.06 17.26
N GLN A 179 -7.08 -0.69 18.34
CA GLN A 179 -5.66 -0.64 18.73
C GLN A 179 -4.78 -1.39 17.73
N LEU A 180 -5.24 -2.53 17.22
CA LEU A 180 -4.56 -3.29 16.19
C LEU A 180 -4.36 -2.46 14.92
N ILE A 181 -5.41 -1.79 14.43
CA ILE A 181 -5.34 -0.94 13.23
C ILE A 181 -4.32 0.20 13.41
N LYS A 182 -4.31 0.83 14.59
CA LYS A 182 -3.42 1.96 14.88
C LYS A 182 -1.96 1.54 15.02
N ARG A 183 -1.70 0.41 15.69
CA ARG A 183 -0.34 -0.04 16.03
C ARG A 183 0.28 -0.94 14.97
N HIS A 184 -0.56 -1.67 14.25
CA HIS A 184 -0.19 -2.65 13.22
C HIS A 184 -0.98 -2.46 11.91
N PRO A 185 -0.95 -1.27 11.30
CA PRO A 185 -1.61 -1.04 10.01
C PRO A 185 -1.02 -1.90 8.88
N ASP A 186 0.22 -2.34 9.04
CA ASP A 186 0.96 -3.25 8.15
C ASP A 186 0.36 -4.66 8.07
N ILE A 187 -0.26 -5.18 9.12
CA ILE A 187 -1.02 -6.44 9.03
C ILE A 187 -2.17 -6.30 8.03
N ILE A 188 -2.85 -5.15 8.05
CA ILE A 188 -3.99 -4.84 7.19
C ILE A 188 -3.54 -4.49 5.76
N MET A 189 -2.28 -4.11 5.56
CA MET A 189 -1.73 -3.89 4.22
C MET A 189 -1.70 -5.16 3.37
N LYS A 190 -1.64 -6.34 3.99
CA LYS A 190 -1.59 -7.62 3.28
C LYS A 190 -2.88 -7.86 2.48
N SER A 191 -2.77 -8.61 1.39
CA SER A 191 -3.94 -8.96 0.58
C SER A 191 -4.90 -9.87 1.35
N VAL A 192 -6.19 -9.85 1.01
CA VAL A 192 -7.19 -10.75 1.62
C VAL A 192 -6.76 -12.21 1.44
N ALA A 193 -6.29 -12.57 0.24
CA ALA A 193 -5.81 -13.92 -0.06
C ALA A 193 -4.59 -14.34 0.79
N SER A 194 -3.64 -13.43 1.08
CA SER A 194 -2.52 -13.71 1.97
C SER A 194 -2.99 -13.96 3.41
N LEU A 195 -3.92 -13.13 3.91
CA LEU A 195 -4.51 -13.32 5.24
C LEU A 195 -5.26 -14.66 5.35
N GLU A 196 -6.10 -14.98 4.37
CA GLU A 196 -6.83 -16.25 4.30
C GLU A 196 -5.88 -17.46 4.23
N ALA A 197 -4.82 -17.40 3.44
CA ALA A 197 -3.83 -18.47 3.36
C ALA A 197 -3.16 -18.73 4.71
N LYS A 198 -2.74 -17.66 5.41
CA LYS A 198 -2.13 -17.76 6.75
C LYS A 198 -3.10 -18.32 7.79
N ILE A 199 -4.34 -17.83 7.79
CA ILE A 199 -5.41 -18.28 8.68
C ILE A 199 -5.71 -19.77 8.45
N ASN A 200 -5.93 -20.16 7.20
CA ASN A 200 -6.22 -21.54 6.83
C ASN A 200 -5.06 -22.49 7.18
N TYR A 201 -3.82 -22.06 6.99
CA TYR A 201 -2.65 -22.83 7.38
C TYR A 201 -2.64 -23.12 8.89
N ILE A 202 -2.84 -22.10 9.72
CA ILE A 202 -2.86 -22.28 11.18
C ILE A 202 -4.04 -23.16 11.62
N GLN A 203 -5.23 -22.93 11.06
CA GLN A 203 -6.42 -23.68 11.46
C GLN A 203 -6.46 -25.11 10.95
N ARG A 204 -6.12 -25.34 9.68
CA ARG A 204 -6.28 -26.64 9.02
C ARG A 204 -5.00 -27.46 9.04
N GLU A 205 -3.85 -26.86 8.75
CA GLU A 205 -2.59 -27.60 8.68
C GLU A 205 -1.93 -27.78 10.05
N LEU A 206 -1.98 -26.76 10.93
CA LEU A 206 -1.51 -26.88 12.32
C LEU A 206 -2.60 -27.35 13.30
N ASN A 207 -3.85 -27.42 12.84
CA ASN A 207 -5.02 -27.81 13.64
C ASN A 207 -5.21 -26.94 14.90
N ARG A 208 -4.98 -25.63 14.80
CA ARG A 208 -5.01 -24.69 15.94
C ARG A 208 -6.24 -23.77 15.92
N PRO A 209 -7.02 -23.69 17.01
CA PRO A 209 -8.11 -22.72 17.11
C PRO A 209 -7.58 -21.30 17.33
N LEU A 210 -7.74 -20.42 16.33
CA LEU A 210 -7.21 -19.05 16.36
C LEU A 210 -7.72 -18.20 17.52
N LYS A 211 -8.98 -18.40 17.95
CA LYS A 211 -9.56 -17.69 19.10
C LYS A 211 -8.81 -17.93 20.41
N GLN A 212 -8.09 -19.04 20.53
CA GLN A 212 -7.31 -19.40 21.71
C GLN A 212 -5.82 -19.09 21.54
N GLU A 213 -5.38 -18.73 20.33
CA GLU A 213 -3.98 -18.46 20.03
C GLU A 213 -3.62 -17.03 20.48
N GLN A 214 -2.82 -16.92 21.54
CA GLN A 214 -2.47 -15.63 22.14
C GLN A 214 -1.70 -14.71 21.18
N ALA A 215 -0.90 -15.29 20.28
CA ALA A 215 -0.10 -14.54 19.33
C ALA A 215 -0.94 -14.07 18.12
N PHE A 216 -2.18 -14.54 17.96
CA PHE A 216 -3.10 -14.09 16.92
C PHE A 216 -3.84 -12.80 17.36
N PRO A 217 -3.93 -11.78 16.49
CA PRO A 217 -3.59 -11.76 15.06
C PRO A 217 -2.19 -11.26 14.70
N LEU A 218 -1.34 -10.92 15.66
CA LEU A 218 -0.02 -10.31 15.41
C LEU A 218 0.91 -11.18 14.56
N ILE A 219 0.80 -12.51 14.66
CA ILE A 219 1.56 -13.45 13.81
C ILE A 219 1.29 -13.30 12.31
N LEU A 220 0.22 -12.62 11.91
CA LEU A 220 -0.07 -12.39 10.49
C LEU A 220 0.94 -11.46 9.82
N ILE A 221 1.75 -10.73 10.59
CA ILE A 221 2.81 -9.84 10.08
C ILE A 221 3.86 -10.62 9.27
N TYR A 222 4.27 -11.79 9.75
CA TYR A 222 5.39 -12.57 9.20
C TYR A 222 5.11 -13.09 7.80
N ASN A 223 6.12 -13.09 6.92
CA ASN A 223 6.01 -13.66 5.59
C ASN A 223 5.56 -15.14 5.62
N TYR A 224 4.56 -15.47 4.80
CA TYR A 224 4.00 -16.82 4.75
C TYR A 224 5.02 -17.90 4.34
N ASN A 225 5.78 -17.64 3.27
CA ASN A 225 6.67 -18.61 2.64
C ASN A 225 8.09 -18.59 3.22
N GLU A 226 8.53 -17.47 3.78
CA GLU A 226 9.90 -17.32 4.29
C GLU A 226 10.01 -17.58 5.79
N VAL A 227 8.95 -17.31 6.57
CA VAL A 227 8.98 -17.40 8.03
C VAL A 227 7.95 -18.40 8.54
N MET A 228 6.66 -18.17 8.28
CA MET A 228 5.59 -18.98 8.89
C MET A 228 5.69 -20.46 8.51
N ARG A 229 5.58 -20.76 7.21
CA ARG A 229 5.46 -22.13 6.74
C ARG A 229 6.73 -22.97 6.97
N PRO A 230 7.94 -22.52 6.59
CA PRO A 230 9.16 -23.31 6.80
C PRO A 230 9.38 -23.69 8.27
N ARG A 231 9.16 -22.74 9.19
CA ARG A 231 9.37 -22.97 10.62
C ARG A 231 8.31 -23.87 11.21
N CYS A 232 7.04 -23.60 10.93
CA CYS A 232 5.94 -24.36 11.50
C CYS A 232 5.86 -25.79 10.94
N ASP A 233 6.24 -26.03 9.68
CA ASP A 233 6.28 -27.38 9.09
C ASP A 233 7.35 -28.24 9.79
N ILE A 234 8.57 -27.72 9.97
CA ILE A 234 9.65 -28.41 10.70
C ILE A 234 9.22 -28.73 12.14
N LEU A 235 8.63 -27.75 12.83
CA LEU A 235 8.17 -27.96 14.21
C LEU A 235 6.98 -28.92 14.29
N LYS A 236 6.11 -28.94 13.29
CA LYS A 236 5.00 -29.89 13.20
C LYS A 236 5.52 -31.32 13.10
N GLU A 237 6.57 -31.56 12.31
CA GLU A 237 7.20 -32.87 12.16
C GLU A 237 7.97 -33.28 13.42
N LYS A 238 8.75 -32.37 14.02
CA LYS A 238 9.60 -32.68 15.18
C LYS A 238 8.86 -32.77 16.51
N LEU A 239 7.92 -31.85 16.75
CA LEU A 239 7.27 -31.68 18.05
C LEU A 239 5.77 -31.99 18.00
N GLY A 240 5.17 -32.09 16.81
CA GLY A 240 3.72 -32.12 16.63
C GLY A 240 3.13 -30.71 16.52
N GLY A 241 2.14 -30.54 15.63
CA GLY A 241 1.60 -29.23 15.22
C GLY A 241 1.08 -28.31 16.35
N LYS A 242 0.76 -28.85 17.53
CA LYS A 242 0.21 -28.11 18.69
C LYS A 242 1.22 -27.83 19.81
N ASN A 243 2.40 -28.46 19.79
CA ASN A 243 3.28 -28.51 20.96
C ASN A 243 4.35 -27.41 21.02
N PHE A 244 4.15 -26.32 20.27
CA PHE A 244 5.05 -25.16 20.27
C PHE A 244 4.27 -23.83 20.31
N LYS A 245 4.89 -22.78 20.84
CA LYS A 245 4.26 -21.44 20.89
C LYS A 245 4.52 -20.70 19.59
N LEU A 246 3.46 -20.34 18.85
CA LEU A 246 3.61 -19.66 17.55
C LEU A 246 4.35 -18.31 17.67
N GLY A 247 4.04 -17.53 18.70
CA GLY A 247 4.72 -16.27 18.94
C GLY A 247 6.24 -16.41 19.07
N VAL A 248 6.72 -17.47 19.71
CA VAL A 248 8.16 -17.73 19.90
C VAL A 248 8.79 -18.26 18.61
N ALA A 249 8.12 -19.22 17.95
CA ALA A 249 8.61 -19.82 16.71
C ALA A 249 8.81 -18.78 15.59
N LEU A 250 7.92 -17.81 15.50
CA LEU A 250 7.92 -16.85 14.39
C LEU A 250 8.75 -15.59 14.68
N ALA A 251 8.87 -15.16 15.94
CA ALA A 251 9.53 -13.90 16.28
C ALA A 251 11.07 -13.94 16.26
N HIS A 252 11.68 -15.12 16.33
CA HIS A 252 13.14 -15.24 16.36
C HIS A 252 13.80 -14.96 15.00
N SER A 253 15.08 -14.58 15.02
CA SER A 253 15.93 -14.73 13.82
C SER A 253 16.10 -16.21 13.48
N ASP A 254 16.56 -16.53 12.28
CA ASP A 254 16.74 -17.93 11.87
C ASP A 254 17.72 -18.67 12.80
N GLU A 255 18.82 -18.03 13.20
CA GLU A 255 19.82 -18.60 14.09
C GLU A 255 19.25 -18.88 15.49
N LYS A 256 18.50 -17.90 16.04
CA LYS A 256 17.85 -18.06 17.36
C LYS A 256 16.75 -19.10 17.32
N PHE A 257 16.00 -19.19 16.22
CA PHE A 257 15.00 -20.23 16.01
C PHE A 257 15.65 -21.62 16.00
N CYS A 258 16.70 -21.79 15.20
CA CYS A 258 17.45 -23.04 15.08
C CYS A 258 18.04 -23.48 16.41
N ALA A 259 18.69 -22.57 17.14
CA ALA A 259 19.24 -22.86 18.46
C ALA A 259 18.16 -23.24 19.48
N TYR A 260 17.04 -22.52 19.52
CA TYR A 260 15.97 -22.75 20.50
C TYR A 260 15.26 -24.09 20.30
N TYR A 261 15.02 -24.48 19.04
CA TYR A 261 14.27 -25.70 18.71
C TYR A 261 15.15 -26.88 18.28
N ASN A 262 16.48 -26.74 18.38
CA ASN A 262 17.45 -27.72 17.91
C ASN A 262 17.20 -28.15 16.45
N VAL A 263 17.04 -27.16 15.57
CA VAL A 263 16.83 -27.33 14.13
C VAL A 263 18.11 -26.97 13.40
N ASP A 264 18.53 -27.80 12.45
CA ASP A 264 19.70 -27.49 11.64
C ASP A 264 19.41 -26.28 10.73
N LEU A 265 20.40 -25.39 10.60
CA LEU A 265 20.23 -24.17 9.83
C LEU A 265 20.11 -24.47 8.33
N GLU A 266 20.79 -25.50 7.83
CA GLU A 266 20.70 -25.87 6.41
C GLU A 266 19.35 -26.55 6.10
N GLU A 267 18.81 -27.36 7.02
CA GLU A 267 17.42 -27.87 6.94
C GLU A 267 16.41 -26.71 6.77
N LEU A 268 16.51 -25.67 7.61
CA LEU A 268 15.64 -24.49 7.50
C LEU A 268 15.82 -23.76 6.16
N ARG A 269 17.06 -23.57 5.72
CA ARG A 269 17.37 -22.90 4.44
C ARG A 269 16.83 -23.69 3.24
N GLN A 270 16.97 -25.01 3.25
CA GLN A 270 16.40 -25.88 2.21
C GLN A 270 14.87 -25.72 2.14
N MET A 271 14.21 -25.72 3.29
CA MET A 271 12.76 -25.53 3.37
C MET A 271 12.31 -24.16 2.82
N LYS A 272 13.10 -23.10 3.04
CA LYS A 272 12.85 -21.78 2.44
C LYS A 272 13.07 -21.79 0.93
N ARG A 273 14.14 -22.42 0.43
CA ARG A 273 14.44 -22.53 -1.02
C ARG A 273 13.31 -23.25 -1.77
N LEU A 274 12.81 -24.36 -1.24
CA LEU A 274 11.68 -25.10 -1.83
C LEU A 274 10.40 -24.26 -1.98
N ARG A 275 10.27 -23.19 -1.19
CA ARG A 275 9.08 -22.33 -1.14
C ARG A 275 9.33 -20.95 -1.76
N GLN A 276 10.52 -20.71 -2.31
CA GLN A 276 10.87 -19.44 -2.92
C GLN A 276 10.02 -19.24 -4.18
N ARG A 277 9.26 -18.15 -4.22
CA ARG A 277 8.51 -17.73 -5.40
C ARG A 277 9.22 -16.54 -6.05
N LYS A 278 9.07 -16.42 -7.37
CA LYS A 278 9.69 -15.34 -8.17
C LYS A 278 9.18 -13.93 -7.77
N ASP A 279 8.07 -13.85 -7.03
CA ASP A 279 7.42 -12.61 -6.59
C ASP A 279 6.96 -12.70 -5.12
N ASN A 280 7.87 -13.07 -4.22
CA ASN A 280 7.55 -13.37 -2.82
C ASN A 280 7.63 -12.16 -1.87
N SER A 281 7.68 -10.93 -2.40
CA SER A 281 7.85 -9.73 -1.60
C SER A 281 6.58 -9.37 -0.84
N GLU A 282 6.34 -10.05 0.29
CA GLU A 282 5.57 -9.42 1.36
C GLU A 282 6.51 -8.41 2.04
N LEU A 283 6.12 -7.13 2.08
CA LEU A 283 6.87 -6.10 2.82
C LEU A 283 6.86 -6.47 4.31
N ASP A 284 7.86 -7.23 4.76
CA ASP A 284 8.05 -7.61 6.16
C ASP A 284 8.74 -6.44 6.85
N LYS A 285 7.96 -5.42 7.23
CA LYS A 285 8.46 -4.35 8.09
C LYS A 285 8.47 -4.88 9.52
N MET A 286 9.55 -5.55 9.90
CA MET A 286 9.80 -5.89 11.31
C MET A 286 9.96 -4.59 12.10
N TRP A 287 8.93 -4.19 12.86
CA TRP A 287 9.03 -3.07 13.79
C TRP A 287 9.93 -3.47 14.95
N VAL A 288 11.08 -2.81 15.08
CA VAL A 288 11.85 -2.84 16.32
C VAL A 288 11.15 -1.90 17.29
N TYR A 289 10.47 -2.45 18.29
CA TYR A 289 9.96 -1.65 19.40
C TYR A 289 11.15 -1.12 20.20
N HIS A 290 11.49 0.16 20.02
CA HIS A 290 12.25 0.85 21.06
C HIS A 290 11.29 1.08 22.23
N LYS A 291 11.66 0.51 23.38
CA LYS A 291 10.98 0.71 24.67
C LYS A 291 11.04 2.18 25.08
#